data_AF-A0A1E7L9T6-F1
#
_entry.id   AF-A0A1E7L9T6-F1
#
_cell.length_a   1.000
_cell.length_b   1.000
_cell.length_c   1.000
_cell.angle_alpha   90.00
_cell.angle_beta   90.00
_cell.angle_gamma   90.00
#
_symmetry.space_group_name_H-M   'P 1'
#
loop_
_entity.id
_entity.type
_entity.pdbx_description
1 polymer ?
#
loop_
_entity_poly.entity_id
_entity_poly.type
_entity_poly.pdbx_seq_one_letter_code
_entity_poly.pdbx_strand_id
1 'polypeptide(L)'
;MSAFLAEARRDPIVEAAFLLAEEWCEGHVIEDEGAVQRAVRVVDTFGRYTSFPPHYTVAGLVLHDAPDFAPRAEVESRVTSACGPDVLTFIDKLHAEHQVLAEPSEENIQQHLQMLRDVPWLATAALADKIVAFQRVVGLAERAADPGAFWAERPAFTRLMPYFRRLLDTARTYAPADMCADYEALLDRCPTS
;
A
#
# COMPACT_ATOMS: atom_id res chain seq x y z
N MET A 1 -10.46 -1.08 -15.90
CA MET A 1 -10.61 -2.15 -14.88
C MET A 1 -9.96 -3.40 -15.43
N SER A 2 -8.98 -3.95 -14.71
CA SER A 2 -8.28 -5.18 -15.14
C SER A 2 -9.19 -6.42 -15.05
N ALA A 3 -8.80 -7.51 -15.71
CA ALA A 3 -9.48 -8.80 -15.58
C ALA A 3 -9.43 -9.34 -14.14
N PHE A 4 -8.32 -9.09 -13.44
CA PHE A 4 -8.15 -9.45 -12.02
C PHE A 4 -9.19 -8.74 -11.15
N LEU A 5 -9.33 -7.43 -11.29
CA LEU A 5 -10.26 -6.66 -10.48
C LEU A 5 -11.72 -7.04 -10.76
N ALA A 6 -12.05 -7.27 -12.04
CA ALA A 6 -13.39 -7.72 -12.43
C ALA A 6 -13.74 -9.09 -11.81
N GLU A 7 -12.78 -10.00 -11.69
CA GLU A 7 -12.98 -11.29 -11.02
C GLU A 7 -13.08 -11.11 -9.51
N ALA A 8 -12.16 -10.35 -8.90
CA ALA A 8 -12.12 -10.13 -7.46
C ALA A 8 -13.43 -9.52 -6.93
N ARG A 9 -14.03 -8.57 -7.66
CA ARG A 9 -15.31 -7.94 -7.31
C ARG A 9 -16.53 -8.88 -7.38
N ARG A 10 -16.37 -10.12 -7.86
CA ARG A 10 -17.43 -11.13 -7.75
C ARG A 10 -17.52 -11.74 -6.35
N ASP A 11 -16.45 -11.63 -5.56
CA ASP A 11 -16.49 -12.03 -4.15
C ASP A 11 -17.23 -10.96 -3.33
N PRO A 12 -18.26 -11.33 -2.56
CA PRO A 12 -19.07 -10.37 -1.80
C PRO A 12 -18.28 -9.63 -0.73
N ILE A 13 -17.20 -10.20 -0.17
CA ILE A 13 -16.34 -9.53 0.82
C ILE A 13 -15.55 -8.41 0.15
N VAL A 14 -15.03 -8.67 -1.04
CA VAL A 14 -14.28 -7.67 -1.83
C VAL A 14 -15.21 -6.57 -2.31
N GLU A 15 -16.41 -6.90 -2.79
CA GLU A 15 -17.39 -5.89 -3.19
C GLU A 15 -17.83 -5.02 -2.01
N ALA A 16 -18.07 -5.62 -0.84
CA ALA A 16 -18.37 -4.87 0.38
C ALA A 16 -17.23 -3.91 0.77
N ALA A 17 -15.98 -4.34 0.61
CA ALA A 17 -14.82 -3.49 0.85
C ALA A 17 -14.77 -2.30 -0.13
N PHE A 18 -15.15 -2.50 -1.40
CA PHE A 18 -15.26 -1.40 -2.36
C PHE A 18 -16.33 -0.38 -1.98
N LEU A 19 -17.50 -0.85 -1.55
CA LEU A 19 -18.58 0.04 -1.12
C LEU A 19 -18.17 0.88 0.10
N LEU A 20 -17.47 0.27 1.07
CA LEU A 20 -16.93 1.00 2.22
C LEU A 20 -15.83 2.00 1.81
N ALA A 21 -14.93 1.61 0.90
CA ALA A 21 -13.90 2.52 0.39
C ALA A 21 -14.51 3.69 -0.38
N GLU A 22 -15.54 3.47 -1.19
CA GLU A 22 -16.29 4.54 -1.86
C GLU A 22 -16.90 5.49 -0.84
N GLU A 23 -17.61 4.97 0.16
CA GLU A 23 -18.24 5.79 1.19
C GLU A 23 -17.25 6.62 2.01
N TRP A 24 -16.15 6.02 2.47
CA TRP A 24 -15.20 6.69 3.37
C TRP A 24 -14.17 7.53 2.64
N CYS A 25 -13.81 7.18 1.40
CA CYS A 25 -12.75 7.84 0.66
C CYS A 25 -13.26 8.76 -0.46
N GLU A 26 -14.58 8.89 -0.67
CA GLU A 26 -15.14 9.81 -1.67
C GLU A 26 -14.72 11.26 -1.39
N GLY A 27 -14.23 11.94 -2.42
CA GLY A 27 -13.74 13.33 -2.32
C GLY A 27 -12.37 13.49 -1.65
N HIS A 28 -11.79 12.43 -1.07
CA HIS A 28 -10.46 12.45 -0.49
C HIS A 28 -9.36 12.23 -1.54
N VAL A 29 -8.20 12.84 -1.31
CA VAL A 29 -7.06 12.84 -2.22
C VAL A 29 -5.80 12.45 -1.45
N ILE A 30 -4.99 11.56 -2.04
CA ILE A 30 -3.68 11.11 -1.58
C ILE A 30 -2.69 11.35 -2.72
N GLU A 31 -1.63 12.11 -2.48
CA GLU A 31 -0.59 12.38 -3.49
C GLU A 31 -1.12 12.93 -4.84
N ASP A 32 -2.12 13.82 -4.75
CA ASP A 32 -2.88 14.43 -5.86
C ASP A 32 -3.69 13.41 -6.71
N GLU A 33 -3.95 12.23 -6.17
CA GLU A 33 -4.84 11.21 -6.74
C GLU A 33 -6.03 10.95 -5.81
N GLY A 34 -7.23 10.74 -6.35
CA GLY A 34 -8.38 10.37 -5.53
C GLY A 34 -8.15 9.03 -4.81
N ALA A 35 -8.49 8.97 -3.53
CA ALA A 35 -8.14 7.85 -2.65
C ALA A 35 -8.73 6.51 -3.14
N VAL A 36 -9.97 6.50 -3.65
CA VAL A 36 -10.58 5.30 -4.25
C VAL A 36 -9.82 4.86 -5.50
N GLN A 37 -9.44 5.80 -6.37
CA GLN A 37 -8.68 5.49 -7.59
C GLN A 37 -7.31 4.91 -7.24
N ARG A 38 -6.67 5.43 -6.19
CA ARG A 38 -5.40 4.91 -5.67
C ARG A 38 -5.57 3.47 -5.19
N ALA A 39 -6.57 3.19 -4.36
CA ALA A 39 -6.85 1.83 -3.88
C ALA A 39 -7.08 0.85 -5.05
N VAL A 40 -7.84 1.25 -6.07
CA VAL A 40 -8.02 0.47 -7.31
C VAL A 40 -6.69 0.19 -8.00
N ARG A 41 -5.80 1.18 -8.14
CA ARG A 41 -4.47 0.97 -8.75
C ARG A 41 -3.58 0.05 -7.92
N VAL A 42 -3.67 0.09 -6.60
CA VAL A 42 -2.94 -0.81 -5.71
C VAL A 42 -3.41 -2.25 -5.92
N VAL A 43 -4.72 -2.48 -5.97
CA VAL A 43 -5.29 -3.81 -6.25
C VAL A 43 -4.95 -4.31 -7.65
N ASP A 44 -5.05 -3.46 -8.66
CA ASP A 44 -4.64 -3.79 -10.03
C ASP A 44 -3.13 -4.11 -10.10
N THR A 45 -2.30 -3.36 -9.38
CA THR A 45 -0.85 -3.61 -9.28
C THR A 45 -0.56 -4.93 -8.61
N PHE A 46 -1.20 -5.24 -7.49
CA PHE A 46 -1.09 -6.50 -6.80
C PHE A 46 -1.51 -7.69 -7.70
N GLY A 47 -2.62 -7.55 -8.43
CA GLY A 47 -3.12 -8.56 -9.36
C GLY A 47 -2.24 -8.82 -10.59
N ARG A 48 -1.33 -7.89 -10.93
CA ARG A 48 -0.35 -8.11 -12.02
C ARG A 48 0.71 -9.15 -11.67
N TYR A 49 1.06 -9.29 -10.39
CA TYR A 49 2.14 -10.17 -9.93
C TYR A 49 1.63 -11.42 -9.21
N THR A 50 0.35 -11.50 -8.89
CA THR A 50 -0.21 -12.55 -8.04
C THR A 50 -1.30 -13.34 -8.76
N SER A 51 -1.43 -14.60 -8.41
CA SER A 51 -2.52 -15.47 -8.86
C SER A 51 -3.24 -16.02 -7.62
N PHE A 52 -4.56 -15.90 -7.58
CA PHE A 52 -5.42 -16.49 -6.55
C PHE A 52 -5.10 -16.08 -5.09
N PRO A 53 -4.98 -14.78 -4.77
CA PRO A 53 -4.85 -14.34 -3.38
C PRO A 53 -6.12 -14.65 -2.58
N PRO A 54 -6.02 -14.84 -1.25
CA PRO A 54 -7.19 -14.87 -0.38
C PRO A 54 -8.01 -13.58 -0.51
N HIS A 55 -9.34 -13.68 -0.43
CA HIS A 55 -10.21 -12.50 -0.55
C HIS A 55 -9.92 -11.44 0.51
N TYR A 56 -9.45 -11.83 1.69
CA TYR A 56 -9.22 -10.91 2.80
C TYR A 56 -8.02 -9.99 2.51
N THR A 57 -7.03 -10.50 1.77
CA THR A 57 -5.88 -9.71 1.30
C THR A 57 -6.34 -8.66 0.30
N VAL A 58 -7.20 -9.03 -0.65
CA VAL A 58 -7.71 -8.09 -1.67
C VAL A 58 -8.63 -7.04 -1.04
N ALA A 59 -9.57 -7.46 -0.20
CA ALA A 59 -10.43 -6.55 0.55
C ALA A 59 -9.63 -5.63 1.48
N GLY A 60 -8.60 -6.15 2.15
CA GLY A 60 -7.70 -5.36 2.96
C GLY A 60 -6.90 -4.32 2.15
N LEU A 61 -6.45 -4.67 0.94
CA LEU A 61 -5.80 -3.73 0.02
C LEU A 61 -6.77 -2.63 -0.46
N VAL A 62 -8.03 -2.96 -0.71
CA VAL A 62 -9.06 -1.96 -1.07
C VAL A 62 -9.22 -0.94 0.05
N LEU A 63 -9.17 -1.39 1.30
CA LEU A 63 -9.45 -0.58 2.49
C LEU A 63 -8.20 -0.03 3.20
N HIS A 64 -6.98 -0.26 2.71
CA HIS A 64 -5.77 0.01 3.50
C HIS A 64 -5.61 1.47 3.95
N ASP A 65 -5.99 2.43 3.10
CA ASP A 65 -5.98 3.86 3.40
C ASP A 65 -7.28 4.34 4.08
N ALA A 66 -8.36 3.55 4.04
CA ALA A 66 -9.67 3.97 4.48
C ALA A 66 -9.75 4.36 5.98
N PRO A 67 -9.01 3.73 6.91
CA PRO A 67 -8.95 4.15 8.31
C PRO A 67 -8.54 5.62 8.54
N ASP A 68 -7.82 6.24 7.60
CA ASP A 68 -7.41 7.66 7.72
C ASP A 68 -8.59 8.63 7.47
N PHE A 69 -9.65 8.17 6.80
CA PHE A 69 -10.80 8.99 6.41
C PHE A 69 -12.11 8.58 7.11
N ALA A 70 -12.20 7.30 7.49
CA ALA A 70 -13.37 6.75 8.14
C ALA A 70 -13.57 7.33 9.56
N PRO A 71 -14.83 7.44 10.04
CA PRO A 71 -15.10 7.71 11.45
C PRO A 71 -14.48 6.59 12.32
N ARG A 72 -13.50 6.94 13.15
CA ARG A 72 -12.72 5.96 13.93
C ARG A 72 -13.56 5.01 14.78
N ALA A 73 -14.70 5.49 15.30
CA ALA A 73 -15.62 4.68 16.10
C ALA A 73 -16.35 3.59 15.29
N GLU A 74 -16.36 3.70 13.96
CA GLU A 74 -17.10 2.81 13.08
C GLU A 74 -16.24 1.72 12.43
N VAL A 75 -14.93 1.99 12.20
CA VAL A 75 -14.01 1.13 11.43
C VAL A 75 -14.08 -0.33 11.87
N GLU A 76 -13.85 -0.61 13.15
CA GLU A 76 -13.84 -1.97 13.69
C GLU A 76 -15.18 -2.69 13.43
N SER A 77 -16.29 -2.04 13.82
CA SER A 77 -17.62 -2.65 13.74
C SER A 77 -18.08 -2.90 12.30
N ARG A 78 -17.83 -1.92 11.40
CA ARG A 78 -18.32 -1.96 10.03
C ARG A 78 -17.46 -2.88 9.16
N VAL A 79 -16.14 -2.82 9.27
CA VAL A 79 -15.26 -3.75 8.55
C VAL A 79 -15.50 -5.17 9.00
N THR A 80 -15.58 -5.43 10.32
CA THR A 80 -15.83 -6.79 10.83
C THR A 80 -17.19 -7.31 10.36
N SER A 81 -18.24 -6.48 10.38
CA SER A 81 -19.58 -6.90 9.96
C SER A 81 -19.71 -7.11 8.46
N ALA A 82 -19.02 -6.31 7.64
CA ALA A 82 -19.18 -6.36 6.18
C ALA A 82 -18.17 -7.29 5.50
N CYS A 83 -16.94 -7.32 5.99
CA CYS A 83 -15.80 -7.97 5.36
C CYS A 83 -15.17 -9.09 6.21
N GLY A 84 -15.52 -9.16 7.50
CA GLY A 84 -14.98 -10.15 8.44
C GLY A 84 -13.75 -9.67 9.22
N PRO A 85 -13.43 -10.34 10.34
CA PRO A 85 -12.34 -9.93 11.25
C PRO A 85 -10.94 -10.11 10.63
N ASP A 86 -10.78 -11.04 9.68
CA ASP A 86 -9.50 -11.26 8.99
C ASP A 86 -9.12 -10.05 8.13
N VAL A 87 -10.11 -9.38 7.53
CA VAL A 87 -9.89 -8.15 6.75
C VAL A 87 -9.46 -7.01 7.66
N LEU A 88 -10.14 -6.81 8.79
CA LEU A 88 -9.73 -5.80 9.78
C LEU A 88 -8.31 -6.04 10.27
N THR A 89 -7.99 -7.29 10.64
CA THR A 89 -6.65 -7.67 11.09
C THR A 89 -5.62 -7.36 9.99
N PHE A 90 -5.91 -7.68 8.74
CA PHE A 90 -5.00 -7.42 7.62
C PHE A 90 -4.79 -5.91 7.40
N ILE A 91 -5.85 -5.11 7.46
CA ILE A 91 -5.79 -3.64 7.37
C ILE A 91 -4.92 -3.08 8.48
N ASP A 92 -5.15 -3.49 9.73
CA ASP A 92 -4.37 -3.00 10.88
C ASP A 92 -2.87 -3.28 10.71
N LYS A 93 -2.52 -4.45 10.15
CA LYS A 93 -1.12 -4.83 9.90
C LYS A 93 -0.49 -4.03 8.75
N LEU A 94 -1.24 -3.75 7.70
CA LEU A 94 -0.77 -2.94 6.58
C LEU A 94 -0.64 -1.47 6.98
N HIS A 95 -1.62 -0.96 7.72
CA HIS A 95 -1.66 0.41 8.23
C HIS A 95 -0.60 0.69 9.29
N ALA A 96 -0.07 -0.35 9.97
CA ALA A 96 1.03 -0.19 10.92
C ALA A 96 2.29 0.43 10.29
N GLU A 97 2.45 0.34 8.96
CA GLU A 97 3.51 1.06 8.26
C GLU A 97 3.47 2.58 8.52
N HIS A 98 2.28 3.18 8.69
CA HIS A 98 2.14 4.62 8.90
C HIS A 98 2.90 5.10 10.16
N GLN A 99 3.08 4.23 11.15
CA GLN A 99 3.92 4.52 12.31
C GLN A 99 5.39 4.68 11.92
N VAL A 100 5.89 3.83 11.02
CA VAL A 100 7.26 3.93 10.48
C VAL A 100 7.41 5.20 9.64
N LEU A 101 6.41 5.53 8.82
CA LEU A 101 6.46 6.72 7.96
C LEU A 101 6.45 8.02 8.79
N ALA A 102 5.65 8.06 9.87
CA ALA A 102 5.60 9.19 10.79
C ALA A 102 6.87 9.31 11.65
N GLU A 103 7.30 8.19 12.24
CA GLU A 103 8.43 8.12 13.16
C GLU A 103 9.31 6.89 12.83
N PRO A 104 10.35 7.04 11.97
CA PRO A 104 11.19 5.94 11.54
C PRO A 104 12.26 5.59 12.58
N SER A 105 11.82 5.17 13.77
CA SER A 105 12.70 4.59 14.79
C SER A 105 13.09 3.16 14.40
N GLU A 106 14.25 2.69 14.86
CA GLU A 106 14.67 1.31 14.60
C GLU A 106 13.68 0.29 15.17
N GLU A 107 13.04 0.60 16.30
CA GLU A 107 11.99 -0.22 16.91
C GLU A 107 10.77 -0.36 15.99
N ASN A 108 10.23 0.76 15.51
CA ASN A 108 9.07 0.76 14.61
C ASN A 108 9.39 0.02 13.31
N ILE A 109 10.58 0.26 12.74
CA ILE A 109 11.03 -0.42 11.52
C ILE A 109 11.12 -1.93 11.75
N GLN A 110 11.78 -2.40 12.81
CA GLN A 110 11.93 -3.83 13.06
C GLN A 110 10.59 -4.51 13.33
N GLN A 111 9.70 -3.86 14.09
CA GLN A 111 8.36 -4.37 14.34
C GLN A 111 7.57 -4.53 13.04
N HIS A 112 7.59 -3.52 12.16
CA HIS A 112 6.91 -3.60 10.88
C HIS A 112 7.51 -4.67 9.97
N LEU A 113 8.83 -4.70 9.80
CA LEU A 113 9.49 -5.72 9.00
C LEU A 113 9.24 -7.15 9.52
N GLN A 114 9.10 -7.33 10.84
CA GLN A 114 8.71 -8.62 11.42
C GLN A 114 7.28 -9.00 11.04
N MET A 115 6.33 -8.06 11.10
CA MET A 115 4.95 -8.33 10.65
C MET A 115 4.89 -8.73 9.17
N LEU A 116 5.70 -8.11 8.30
CA LEU A 116 5.78 -8.48 6.88
C LEU A 116 6.21 -9.95 6.67
N ARG A 117 7.00 -10.52 7.59
CA ARG A 117 7.46 -11.91 7.55
C ARG A 117 6.43 -12.90 8.07
N ASP A 118 5.70 -12.49 9.12
CA ASP A 118 4.81 -13.38 9.87
C ASP A 118 3.42 -13.48 9.27
N VAL A 119 2.98 -12.44 8.54
CA VAL A 119 1.64 -12.39 7.95
C VAL A 119 1.72 -12.71 6.45
N PRO A 120 1.15 -13.85 6.00
CA PRO A 120 1.11 -14.20 4.59
C PRO A 120 0.52 -13.08 3.74
N TRP A 121 1.10 -12.86 2.56
CA TRP A 121 0.72 -11.82 1.59
C TRP A 121 0.98 -10.36 2.01
N LEU A 122 1.33 -10.08 3.28
CA LEU A 122 1.49 -8.69 3.73
C LEU A 122 2.66 -7.99 3.05
N ALA A 123 3.82 -8.66 2.89
CA ALA A 123 4.95 -8.11 2.15
C ALA A 123 4.60 -7.79 0.68
N THR A 124 3.84 -8.67 0.02
CA THR A 124 3.38 -8.47 -1.35
C THR A 124 2.39 -7.31 -1.45
N ALA A 125 1.45 -7.21 -0.50
CA ALA A 125 0.49 -6.13 -0.41
C ALA A 125 1.18 -4.77 -0.18
N ALA A 126 2.13 -4.71 0.76
CA ALA A 126 2.94 -3.52 1.03
C ALA A 126 3.76 -3.09 -0.20
N LEU A 127 4.37 -4.05 -0.94
CA LEU A 127 5.04 -3.71 -2.19
C LEU A 127 4.09 -3.18 -3.26
N ALA A 128 2.87 -3.71 -3.37
CA ALA A 128 1.92 -3.21 -4.37
C ALA A 128 1.56 -1.75 -4.10
N ASP A 129 1.32 -1.43 -2.83
CA ASP A 129 1.11 -0.07 -2.39
C ASP A 129 2.30 0.83 -2.72
N LYS A 130 3.50 0.40 -2.33
CA LYS A 130 4.72 1.18 -2.55
C LYS A 130 5.06 1.36 -4.01
N ILE A 131 4.83 0.37 -4.87
CA ILE A 131 5.01 0.52 -6.32
C ILE A 131 4.11 1.65 -6.83
N VAL A 132 2.84 1.73 -6.42
CA VAL A 132 1.92 2.80 -6.86
C VAL A 132 2.40 4.17 -6.38
N ALA A 133 2.75 4.30 -5.10
CA ALA A 133 3.28 5.55 -4.54
C ALA A 133 4.59 5.98 -5.22
N PHE A 134 5.52 5.04 -5.42
CA PHE A 134 6.82 5.32 -6.04
C PHE A 134 6.71 5.67 -7.52
N GLN A 135 5.85 4.99 -8.28
CA GLN A 135 5.57 5.35 -9.68
C GLN A 135 5.07 6.79 -9.79
N ARG A 136 4.24 7.23 -8.84
CA ARG A 136 3.72 8.59 -8.80
C ARG A 136 4.82 9.61 -8.51
N VAL A 137 5.54 9.46 -7.40
CA VAL A 137 6.55 10.45 -6.98
C VAL A 137 7.74 10.51 -7.94
N VAL A 138 8.21 9.36 -8.45
CA VAL A 138 9.28 9.32 -9.45
C VAL A 138 8.81 9.97 -10.76
N GLY A 139 7.58 9.69 -11.20
CA GLY A 139 7.03 10.33 -12.38
C GLY A 139 6.88 11.85 -12.23
N LEU A 140 6.60 12.35 -11.02
CA LEU A 140 6.60 13.78 -10.73
C LEU A 140 8.01 14.37 -10.78
N ALA A 141 8.99 13.70 -10.16
CA ALA A 141 10.39 14.13 -10.18
C ALA A 141 10.94 14.26 -11.61
N GLU A 142 10.62 13.29 -12.48
CA GLU A 142 11.08 13.30 -13.88
C GLU A 142 10.44 14.38 -14.75
N ARG A 143 9.25 14.85 -14.37
CA ARG A 143 8.57 15.96 -15.05
C ARG A 143 8.93 17.32 -14.45
N ALA A 144 9.61 17.35 -13.32
CA ALA A 144 10.06 18.59 -12.71
C ALA A 144 11.15 19.25 -13.57
N ALA A 145 11.18 20.58 -13.60
CA ALA A 145 12.21 21.32 -14.31
C ALA A 145 13.63 21.06 -13.73
N ASP A 146 13.69 20.78 -12.42
CA ASP A 146 14.90 20.39 -11.70
C ASP A 146 14.57 19.21 -10.76
N PRO A 147 14.88 17.96 -11.15
CA PRO A 147 14.67 16.79 -10.30
C PRO A 147 15.45 16.86 -8.97
N GLY A 148 16.62 17.50 -8.95
CA GLY A 148 17.41 17.65 -7.73
C GLY A 148 16.70 18.55 -6.71
N ALA A 149 16.19 19.70 -7.17
CA ALA A 149 15.38 20.59 -6.35
C ALA A 149 14.08 19.90 -5.87
N PHE A 150 13.42 19.13 -6.74
CA PHE A 150 12.21 18.38 -6.38
C PHE A 150 12.44 17.46 -5.17
N TRP A 151 13.56 16.74 -5.13
CA TRP A 151 13.90 15.88 -4.00
C TRP A 151 14.39 16.65 -2.78
N ALA A 152 15.11 17.75 -2.97
CA ALA A 152 15.57 18.62 -1.87
C ALA A 152 14.40 19.21 -1.06
N GLU A 153 13.25 19.44 -1.71
CA GLU A 153 12.01 19.89 -1.06
C GLU A 153 11.28 18.78 -0.28
N ARG A 154 11.74 17.53 -0.36
CA ARG A 154 11.07 16.35 0.24
C ARG A 154 11.98 15.58 1.23
N PRO A 155 12.56 16.25 2.24
CA PRO A 155 13.50 15.61 3.17
C PRO A 155 12.87 14.46 3.97
N ALA A 156 11.56 14.53 4.27
CA ALA A 156 10.84 13.46 4.96
C ALA A 156 10.84 12.15 4.16
N PHE A 157 10.66 12.23 2.84
CA PHE A 157 10.72 11.06 1.95
C PHE A 157 12.14 10.52 1.87
N THR A 158 13.14 11.38 1.63
CA THR A 158 14.54 10.95 1.50
C THR A 158 15.05 10.27 2.77
N ARG A 159 14.61 10.72 3.96
CA ARG A 159 14.92 10.09 5.25
C ARG A 159 14.42 8.64 5.35
N LEU A 160 13.36 8.27 4.62
CA LEU A 160 12.77 6.94 4.65
C LEU A 160 13.40 5.96 3.64
N MET A 161 14.30 6.43 2.76
CA MET A 161 14.95 5.56 1.76
C MET A 161 15.65 4.34 2.35
N PRO A 162 16.36 4.42 3.49
CA PRO A 162 16.92 3.23 4.14
C PRO A 162 15.85 2.21 4.55
N TYR A 163 14.69 2.67 5.04
CA TYR A 163 13.57 1.81 5.39
C TYR A 163 13.00 1.12 4.15
N PHE A 164 12.75 1.86 3.06
CA PHE A 164 12.20 1.30 1.83
C PHE A 164 13.10 0.23 1.19
N ARG A 165 14.44 0.39 1.28
CA ARG A 165 15.38 -0.65 0.85
C ARG A 165 15.31 -1.91 1.74
N ARG A 166 15.19 -1.75 3.06
CA ARG A 166 15.00 -2.89 3.99
C ARG A 166 13.66 -3.60 3.81
N LEU A 167 12.62 -2.87 3.41
CA LEU A 167 11.34 -3.44 3.00
C LEU A 167 11.54 -4.34 1.78
N LEU A 168 12.23 -3.87 0.74
CA LEU A 168 12.54 -4.69 -0.44
C LEU A 168 13.34 -5.95 -0.05
N ASP A 169 14.38 -5.81 0.78
CA ASP A 169 15.17 -6.96 1.22
C ASP A 169 14.33 -8.00 1.98
N THR A 170 13.39 -7.54 2.81
CA THR A 170 12.45 -8.43 3.51
C THR A 170 11.48 -9.07 2.52
N ALA A 171 10.95 -8.30 1.57
CA ALA A 171 9.96 -8.77 0.61
C ALA A 171 10.53 -9.78 -0.40
N ARG A 172 11.83 -9.74 -0.71
CA ARG A 172 12.48 -10.72 -1.61
C ARG A 172 12.30 -12.18 -1.21
N THR A 173 12.02 -12.45 0.07
CA THR A 173 11.73 -13.81 0.55
C THR A 173 10.27 -14.25 0.32
N TYR A 174 9.34 -13.31 0.22
CA TYR A 174 7.89 -13.61 0.29
C TYR A 174 7.09 -13.12 -0.93
N ALA A 175 7.59 -12.15 -1.68
CA ALA A 175 6.94 -11.57 -2.84
C ALA A 175 7.52 -12.13 -4.16
N PRO A 176 6.74 -12.05 -5.25
CA PRO A 176 7.22 -12.40 -6.58
C PRO A 176 8.49 -11.64 -6.97
N ALA A 177 9.42 -12.33 -7.64
CA ALA A 177 10.74 -11.76 -7.97
C ALA A 177 10.66 -10.59 -8.97
N ASP A 178 9.73 -10.66 -9.91
CA ASP A 178 9.43 -9.59 -10.87
C ASP A 178 8.86 -8.35 -10.19
N MET A 179 7.97 -8.52 -9.22
CA MET A 179 7.46 -7.43 -8.38
C MET A 179 8.58 -6.74 -7.61
N CYS A 180 9.49 -7.52 -7.03
CA CYS A 180 10.66 -6.99 -6.32
C CYS A 180 11.57 -6.21 -7.26
N ALA A 181 11.80 -6.71 -8.48
CA ALA A 181 12.63 -6.05 -9.48
C ALA A 181 12.01 -4.71 -9.95
N ASP A 182 10.69 -4.68 -10.17
CA ASP A 182 9.98 -3.46 -10.56
C ASP A 182 10.03 -2.40 -9.43
N TYR A 183 9.92 -2.82 -8.17
CA TYR A 183 10.08 -1.92 -7.04
C TYR A 183 11.53 -1.42 -6.89
N GLU A 184 12.52 -2.30 -7.05
CA GLU A 184 13.95 -1.93 -7.02
C GLU A 184 14.29 -0.87 -8.07
N ALA A 185 13.79 -1.04 -9.30
CA ALA A 185 13.99 -0.07 -10.38
C ALA A 185 13.40 1.32 -10.06
N LEU A 186 12.34 1.39 -9.25
CA LEU A 186 11.79 2.66 -8.76
C LEU A 186 12.66 3.27 -7.65
N LEU A 187 13.16 2.44 -6.72
CA LEU A 187 14.06 2.89 -5.65
C LEU A 187 15.37 3.46 -6.21
N ASP A 188 15.89 2.92 -7.29
CA ASP A 188 17.14 3.39 -7.91
C ASP A 188 16.99 4.72 -8.68
N ARG A 189 15.74 5.14 -8.94
CA ARG A 189 15.41 6.48 -9.49
C ARG A 189 15.19 7.53 -8.40
N CYS A 190 15.18 7.12 -7.13
CA CYS A 190 15.08 8.01 -5.98
C CYS A 190 16.48 8.46 -5.52
N PRO A 191 16.59 9.58 -4.80
CA PRO A 191 17.86 10.04 -4.26
C PRO A 191 18.46 8.99 -3.30
N THR A 192 19.76 8.78 -3.39
CA THR A 192 20.51 8.05 -2.37
C THR A 192 20.71 8.97 -1.17
N SER A 193 20.17 8.57 0.00
CA SER A 193 20.43 9.24 1.28
C SER A 193 21.92 9.26 1.63
#